data_AF-A0A1G5P1Z3-F1
#
_entry.id   AF-A0A1G5P1Z3-F1
#
_cell.length_a   1.000
_cell.length_b   1.000
_cell.length_c   1.000
_cell.angle_alpha   90.00
_cell.angle_beta   90.00
_cell.angle_gamma   90.00
#
_symmetry.space_group_name_H-M   'P 1'
#
loop_
_entity.id
_entity.type
_entity.pdbx_description
1 polymer ?
#
loop_
_entity_poly.entity_id
_entity_poly.type
_entity_poly.pdbx_seq_one_letter_code
_entity_poly.pdbx_strand_id
1 'polypeptide(L)' 'MAEIDRPVSLSGLTEGEAREFHGVFMTSFMVFIAVAIVAHILAWMWRPWIPGPEGYAFLQDLPTTASALLSTLA' A
#
# COMPACT_ATOMS: atom_id res chain seq x y z
N MET A 1 37.77 19.88 -32.06
CA MET A 1 36.50 19.97 -31.32
C MET A 1 36.84 19.76 -29.86
N ALA A 2 36.67 20.76 -28.99
CA ALA A 2 36.95 20.56 -27.57
C ALA A 2 35.91 19.59 -27.02
N GLU A 3 36.31 18.34 -26.78
CA GLU A 3 35.50 17.35 -26.09
C GLU A 3 35.44 17.77 -24.62
N ILE A 4 34.35 18.40 -24.24
CA ILE A 4 34.08 18.71 -22.84
C ILE A 4 33.74 17.38 -22.21
N ASP A 5 34.68 16.83 -21.45
CA ASP A 5 34.53 15.70 -20.55
C ASP A 5 33.48 16.08 -19.48
N ARG A 6 32.20 15.99 -19.83
CA ARG A 6 31.09 16.16 -18.89
C ARG A 6 30.99 14.84 -18.14
N PRO A 7 30.96 14.80 -16.80
CA PRO A 7 30.74 13.55 -16.08
C PRO A 7 29.31 13.07 -16.35
N VAL A 8 29.14 12.31 -17.43
CA VAL A 8 27.88 11.65 -17.80
C VAL A 8 27.82 10.34 -17.02
N SER A 9 26.69 10.09 -16.37
CA SER A 9 26.50 8.87 -15.57
C SER A 9 26.40 7.62 -16.45
N LEU A 10 26.46 6.43 -15.83
CA LEU A 10 26.24 5.15 -16.54
C LEU A 10 24.86 5.03 -17.19
N SER A 11 23.88 5.84 -16.74
CA SER A 11 22.55 5.92 -17.36
C SER A 11 22.49 6.95 -18.50
N GLY A 12 23.60 7.60 -18.85
CA GLY A 12 23.67 8.57 -19.94
C GLY A 12 23.13 9.96 -19.59
N LEU A 13 22.83 10.21 -18.31
CA LEU A 13 22.25 11.47 -17.85
C LEU A 13 23.32 12.36 -17.21
N THR A 14 23.20 13.65 -17.44
CA THR A 14 23.88 14.66 -16.63
C THR A 14 23.18 14.81 -15.27
N GLU A 15 23.90 15.28 -14.26
CA GLU A 15 23.34 15.51 -12.92
C GLU A 15 22.09 16.43 -12.95
N GLY A 16 22.08 17.42 -13.86
CA GLY A 16 20.94 18.31 -14.03
C GLY A 16 19.68 17.59 -14.52
N GLU A 17 19.83 16.75 -15.55
CA GLU A 17 18.72 15.97 -16.12
C GLU A 17 18.18 14.94 -15.12
N ALA A 18 19.06 14.30 -14.36
CA ALA A 18 18.67 13.36 -13.31
C ALA A 18 17.83 14.06 -12.21
N ARG A 19 18.20 15.28 -11.82
CA ARG A 19 17.49 16.05 -10.79
C ARG A 19 16.13 16.55 -11.27
N GLU A 20 16.01 16.93 -12.54
CA GLU A 20 14.74 17.32 -13.15
C GLU A 20 13.76 16.14 -13.19
N PHE A 21 14.21 14.97 -13.68
CA PHE A 21 13.41 13.75 -13.66
C PHE A 21 13.01 13.36 -12.23
N HIS A 22 13.96 13.39 -11.31
CA HIS A 22 13.72 13.04 -9.92
C HIS A 22 12.68 13.95 -9.26
N GLY A 23 12.69 15.25 -9.55
CA GLY A 23 11.70 16.19 -9.02
C GLY A 23 10.26 15.87 -9.47
N VAL A 24 10.06 15.61 -10.75
CA VAL A 24 8.75 15.23 -11.30
C VAL A 24 8.31 13.86 -10.78
N PHE A 25 9.23 12.89 -10.76
CA PHE A 25 8.97 11.56 -10.24
C PHE A 25 8.52 11.61 -8.78
N MET A 26 9.28 12.27 -7.90
CA MET A 26 8.95 12.37 -6.48
C MET A 26 7.61 13.05 -6.23
N THR A 27 7.26 14.08 -7.01
CA THR A 27 5.97 14.75 -6.91
C THR A 27 4.82 13.80 -7.25
N SER A 28 4.90 13.11 -8.39
CA SER A 28 3.88 12.13 -8.80
C SER A 28 3.79 10.93 -7.86
N PHE A 29 4.93 10.44 -7.38
CA PHE A 29 5.04 9.32 -6.46
C PHE A 29 4.42 9.64 -5.10
N MET A 30 4.62 10.85 -4.59
CA MET A 30 4.03 11.29 -3.33
C MET A 30 2.50 11.38 -3.41
N VAL A 31 1.96 11.90 -4.52
CA VAL A 31 0.51 11.91 -4.76
C VAL A 31 -0.04 10.48 -4.86
N PHE A 32 0.65 9.59 -5.58
CA PHE A 32 0.25 8.19 -5.69
C PHE A 32 0.22 7.48 -4.33
N ILE A 33 1.26 7.66 -3.50
CA ILE A 33 1.30 7.09 -2.14
C ILE A 33 0.16 7.63 -1.28
N ALA A 34 -0.10 8.94 -1.34
CA ALA A 34 -1.19 9.52 -0.56
C ALA A 34 -2.54 8.86 -0.89
N VAL A 35 -2.83 8.67 -2.18
CA VAL A 35 -4.04 7.96 -2.65
C VAL A 35 -4.01 6.50 -2.20
N ALA A 36 -2.88 5.81 -2.35
CA ALA A 36 -2.73 4.41 -1.97
C ALA A 36 -2.99 4.20 -0.46
N ILE A 37 -2.47 5.07 0.41
CA ILE A 37 -2.70 5.00 1.86
C ILE A 37 -4.20 5.07 2.16
N VAL A 38 -4.91 6.04 1.58
CA VAL A 38 -6.37 6.18 1.79
C VAL A 38 -7.12 4.93 1.31
N ALA A 39 -6.76 4.40 0.14
CA ALA A 39 -7.38 3.19 -0.39
C ALA A 39 -7.15 1.97 0.52
N HIS A 40 -5.94 1.80 1.07
CA HIS A 40 -5.63 0.68 1.95
C HIS A 40 -6.29 0.82 3.32
N ILE A 41 -6.45 2.04 3.85
CA ILE A 41 -7.25 2.28 5.05
C ILE A 41 -8.70 1.85 4.82
N LEU A 42 -9.29 2.25 3.69
CA LEU A 42 -10.65 1.86 3.36
C LEU A 42 -10.79 0.34 3.17
N ALA A 43 -9.83 -0.29 2.48
CA ALA A 43 -9.79 -1.74 2.33
C ALA A 43 -9.68 -2.45 3.69
N TRP A 44 -8.89 -1.89 4.62
CA TRP A 44 -8.76 -2.41 5.98
C TRP A 44 -10.06 -2.27 6.77
N MET A 45 -10.78 -1.16 6.62
CA MET A 45 -12.10 -0.97 7.23
C MET A 45 -13.13 -1.97 6.68
N TRP A 46 -13.06 -2.31 5.40
CA TRP A 46 -13.97 -3.28 4.79
C TRP A 46 -13.66 -4.72 5.19
N ARG A 47 -12.39 -5.13 5.09
CA ARG A 47 -11.97 -6.48 5.45
C ARG A 47 -10.58 -6.47 6.09
N PRO A 48 -10.51 -6.31 7.42
CA PRO A 48 -9.23 -6.21 8.13
C PRO A 48 -8.48 -7.53 7.96
N TRP A 49 -7.26 -7.47 7.44
CA TRP A 49 -6.48 -8.67 7.14
C TRP A 49 -5.56 -9.11 8.27
N ILE A 50 -5.19 -8.21 9.19
CA ILE A 50 -4.49 -8.57 10.44
C ILE A 50 -5.53 -8.73 11.56
N PRO A 51 -5.82 -9.96 11.98
CA PRO A 51 -6.68 -10.19 13.12
C PRO A 51 -5.96 -9.86 14.45
N GLY A 52 -6.74 -9.58 15.51
CA GLY A 52 -6.21 -9.40 16.86
C GLY A 52 -5.65 -10.70 17.48
N PRO A 53 -5.28 -10.68 18.77
CA PRO A 53 -4.74 -11.86 19.48
C PRO A 53 -5.65 -13.10 19.41
N GLU A 54 -6.96 -12.88 19.35
CA GLU A 54 -8.00 -13.89 19.21
C GLU A 54 -8.29 -14.29 17.73
N GLY A 55 -7.49 -13.83 16.77
CA GLY A 55 -7.64 -14.25 15.38
C GLY A 55 -8.94 -13.77 14.70
N TYR A 56 -9.40 -14.54 13.71
CA TYR A 56 -10.74 -14.41 13.13
C TYR A 56 -11.79 -15.22 13.92
N ALA A 57 -11.52 -15.57 15.20
CA ALA A 57 -12.35 -16.50 15.97
C ALA A 57 -13.82 -16.07 16.03
N PHE A 58 -14.11 -14.77 16.10
CA PHE A 58 -15.49 -14.26 16.05
C PHE A 58 -16.26 -14.73 14.80
N LEU A 59 -15.61 -14.83 13.64
CA LEU A 59 -16.24 -15.33 12.40
C LEU A 59 -16.37 -16.85 12.37
N GLN A 60 -15.54 -17.59 13.11
CA GLN A 60 -15.63 -19.04 13.25
C GLN A 60 -16.69 -19.48 14.26
N ASP A 61 -16.99 -18.64 15.25
CA ASP A 61 -17.97 -18.93 16.31
C ASP A 61 -19.42 -18.54 15.94
N LEU A 62 -19.61 -17.77 14.87
CA LEU A 62 -20.93 -17.39 14.36
C LEU A 62 -21.84 -18.61 14.04
N PRO A 63 -21.37 -19.66 13.34
CA PRO A 63 -22.16 -20.85 13.04
C PRO A 63 -22.52 -21.69 14.29
N THR A 64 -21.59 -21.84 15.23
CA THR A 64 -21.79 -22.58 16.49
C THR A 64 -22.73 -21.86 17.44
N THR A 65 -22.66 -20.52 17.49
CA THR A 65 -23.59 -19.71 18.28
C THR A 65 -24.98 -19.71 17.65
N ALA A 66 -25.08 -19.65 16.32
CA ALA A 66 -26.35 -19.73 15.60
C ALA A 66 -27.06 -21.07 15.81
N SER A 67 -26.35 -22.19 15.77
CA SER A 67 -26.93 -23.52 16.03
C SER A 67 -27.35 -23.69 17.49
N ALA A 68 -26.57 -23.18 18.44
CA ALA A 68 -26.91 -23.18 19.86
C ALA A 68 -28.19 -22.37 20.15
N LEU A 69 -28.34 -21.19 19.55
CA LEU A 69 -29.57 -20.39 19.65
C LEU A 69 -30.77 -21.09 19.01
N LEU A 70 -30.59 -21.75 17.86
CA LEU A 70 -31.67 -22.53 17.25
C LEU A 70 -32.12 -23.69 18.15
N SER A 71 -31.17 -24.40 18.76
CA SER A 71 -31.46 -25.54 19.64
C SER A 71 -32.08 -25.16 20.99
N THR A 72 -31.96 -23.89 21.40
CA THR A 72 -32.56 -23.37 22.64
C THR A 72 -33.96 -22.79 22.41
N LEU A 73 -34.32 -22.53 21.15
CA LEU A 73 -35.64 -22.04 20.75
C LEU A 73 -36.56 -23.14 20.18
N ALA A 74 -36.02 -24.33 19.89
CA ALA A 74 -36.75 -25.52 19.43
C ALA A 74 -37.09 -26.45 20.60
#